data_AF-A0A484Z5T7-F1
#
_entry.id   AF-A0A484Z5T7-F1
#
_cell.length_a   1.000
_cell.length_b   1.000
_cell.length_c   1.000
_cell.angle_alpha   90.00
_cell.angle_beta   90.00
_cell.angle_gamma   90.00
#
_symmetry.space_group_name_H-M   'P 1'
#
loop_
_entity.id
_entity.type
_entity.pdbx_description
1 polymer ?
#
loop_
_entity_poly.entity_id
_entity_poly.type
_entity_poly.pdbx_seq_one_letter_code
_entity_poly.pdbx_strand_id
1 'polypeptide(L)' 'MDKCQGVLGKLFGHSYRPAITRGSPSANLGAMEGSGSAIIQVINSTRPETYHGIYCKRCGKVING' A
#
# COMPACT_ATOMS: atom_id res chain seq x y z
N MET A 1 4.19 -6.59 -22.64
CA MET A 1 5.62 -6.90 -22.54
C MET A 1 6.04 -6.83 -21.08
N ASP A 2 6.40 -7.97 -20.48
CA ASP A 2 6.95 -8.04 -19.12
C ASP A 2 8.22 -7.19 -19.04
N LYS A 3 8.12 -5.99 -18.47
CA LYS A 3 9.25 -5.04 -18.37
C LYS A 3 10.44 -5.59 -17.55
N CYS A 4 10.24 -6.73 -16.88
CA CYS A 4 11.26 -7.47 -16.14
C CYS A 4 11.95 -8.59 -16.94
N GLN A 5 11.49 -8.91 -18.16
CA GLN A 5 12.09 -9.97 -19.00
C GLN A 5 13.25 -9.48 -19.90
N GLY A 6 13.54 -8.17 -19.94
CA GLY A 6 14.64 -7.59 -20.72
C GLY A 6 15.98 -7.50 -19.98
N VAL A 7 17.04 -7.04 -20.66
CA VAL A 7 18.40 -6.87 -20.09
C VAL A 7 18.38 -6.05 -18.79
N LEU A 8 17.64 -4.94 -18.77
CA LEU A 8 17.45 -4.11 -17.57
C LEU A 8 16.65 -4.85 -16.49
N GLY A 9 15.72 -5.72 -16.86
CA GLY A 9 14.99 -6.57 -15.92
C GLY A 9 15.87 -7.64 -15.27
N LYS A 10 16.86 -8.18 -16.00
CA LYS A 10 17.85 -9.13 -15.46
C LYS A 10 18.89 -8.46 -14.57
N LEU A 11 19.34 -7.25 -14.91
CA LEU A 11 20.34 -6.51 -14.13
C LEU A 11 19.77 -5.92 -12.84
N PHE A 12 18.56 -5.36 -12.90
CA PHE A 12 17.94 -4.68 -11.76
C PHE A 12 16.88 -5.53 -11.04
N GLY A 13 16.52 -6.69 -11.59
CA GLY A 13 15.55 -7.61 -11.01
C GLY A 13 14.12 -7.05 -10.92
N HIS A 14 13.29 -7.75 -10.15
CA HIS A 14 11.96 -7.31 -9.79
C HIS A 14 12.02 -6.38 -8.56
N SER A 15 11.37 -5.21 -8.67
CA SER A 15 11.12 -4.34 -7.51
C SER A 15 9.72 -4.60 -6.96
N TYR A 16 9.65 -5.34 -5.85
CA TYR A 16 8.39 -5.70 -5.21
C TYR A 16 7.90 -4.61 -4.24
N ARG A 17 6.58 -4.44 -4.16
CA ARG A 17 5.90 -3.65 -3.13
C ARG A 17 4.70 -4.42 -2.61
N PRO A 18 4.34 -4.26 -1.33
CA PRO A 18 3.13 -4.84 -0.81
C PRO A 18 1.90 -4.16 -1.42
N ALA A 19 0.92 -4.96 -1.81
CA ALA A 19 -0.42 -4.51 -2.17
C ALA A 19 -1.26 -4.47 -0.89
N ILE A 20 -1.40 -3.28 -0.33
CA ILE A 20 -2.17 -3.04 0.90
C ILE A 20 -3.34 -2.13 0.54
N THR A 21 -4.56 -2.55 0.85
CA THR A 21 -5.72 -1.67 0.80
C THR A 21 -6.02 -1.15 2.20
N ARG A 22 -6.34 0.14 2.30
CA ARG A 22 -6.78 0.76 3.55
C ARG A 22 -8.30 0.89 3.52
N GLY A 23 -8.97 0.29 4.48
CA GLY A 23 -10.42 0.43 4.65
C GLY A 23 -10.82 1.78 5.22
N SER A 24 -12.12 1.95 5.44
CA SER A 24 -12.67 3.16 6.05
C SER A 24 -12.12 3.36 7.47
N PRO A 25 -11.87 4.61 7.91
CA PRO A 25 -11.48 4.88 9.29
C PRO A 25 -12.53 4.33 10.25
N SER A 26 -12.11 3.58 11.27
CA SER A 26 -13.01 3.10 12.33
C SER A 26 -13.20 4.13 13.46
N ALA A 27 -12.42 5.22 13.44
CA ALA A 27 -12.52 6.28 14.44
C ALA A 27 -13.82 7.09 14.27
N ASN A 28 -14.48 7.37 15.40
CA ASN A 28 -15.71 8.17 15.43
C ASN A 28 -15.36 9.67 15.37
N LEU A 29 -15.24 10.18 14.14
CA LEU A 29 -14.69 11.52 13.86
C LEU A 29 -15.54 12.66 14.41
N GLY A 30 -16.84 12.43 14.66
CA GLY A 30 -17.76 13.45 15.18
C GLY A 30 -17.52 13.83 16.64
N ALA A 31 -16.75 13.03 17.39
CA ALA A 31 -16.44 13.28 18.80
C ALA A 31 -15.00 13.73 19.05
N MET A 32 -14.20 13.93 17.99
CA MET A 32 -12.77 14.22 18.11
C MET A 32 -12.50 15.72 18.05
N GLU A 33 -12.14 16.31 19.19
CA GLU A 33 -11.62 17.67 19.27
C GLU A 33 -10.09 17.66 19.27
N GLY A 34 -9.47 18.49 18.43
CA GLY A 34 -8.01 18.55 18.31
C GLY A 34 -7.55 19.28 17.05
N SER A 35 -6.24 19.46 16.90
CA SER A 35 -5.68 20.03 15.68
C SER A 35 -5.93 19.10 14.49
N GLY A 36 -6.23 19.68 13.32
CA GLY A 36 -6.52 18.90 12.11
C GLY A 36 -5.43 17.88 11.75
N SER A 37 -4.16 18.20 12.02
CA SER A 37 -3.03 17.29 11.82
C SER A 37 -3.07 16.06 12.74
N ALA A 38 -3.42 16.25 14.02
CA ALA A 38 -3.57 15.14 14.97
C ALA A 38 -4.77 14.25 14.60
N ILE A 39 -5.88 14.84 14.19
CA ILE A 39 -7.08 14.11 13.74
C ILE A 39 -6.75 13.27 12.49
N ILE A 40 -6.05 13.84 11.51
CA ILE A 40 -5.60 13.11 10.30
C ILE A 40 -4.68 11.95 10.67
N GLN A 41 -3.77 12.14 11.63
CA GLN A 41 -2.86 11.09 12.06
C GLN A 41 -3.63 9.91 12.70
N VAL A 42 -4.59 10.20 13.60
CA VAL A 42 -5.43 9.18 14.22
C VAL A 42 -6.32 8.47 13.19
N ILE A 43 -6.89 9.21 12.24
CA ILE A 43 -7.64 8.65 11.12
C ILE A 43 -6.78 7.65 10.35
N ASN A 44 -5.54 8.02 10.01
CA ASN A 44 -4.66 7.14 9.25
C ASN A 44 -4.24 5.89 10.05
N SER A 45 -4.02 6.03 11.36
CA SER A 45 -3.63 4.92 12.24
C SER A 45 -4.76 3.94 12.56
N THR A 46 -6.02 4.37 12.48
CA THR A 46 -7.19 3.54 12.80
C THR A 46 -7.79 2.83 11.59
N ARG A 47 -7.30 3.10 10.37
CA ARG A 47 -7.78 2.41 9.18
C ARG A 47 -7.34 0.95 9.20
N PRO A 48 -8.26 -0.01 9.02
CA PRO A 48 -7.85 -1.39 8.85
C PRO A 48 -7.06 -1.54 7.55
N GLU A 49 -5.91 -2.19 7.63
CA GLU A 49 -5.06 -2.51 6.50
C GLU A 49 -5.26 -3.98 6.12
N THR A 50 -5.59 -4.26 4.86
CA THR A 50 -5.70 -5.62 4.33
C THR A 50 -4.57 -5.86 3.35
N TYR A 51 -3.78 -6.90 3.60
CA TYR A 51 -2.68 -7.33 2.74
C TYR A 51 -3.18 -8.30 1.67
N HIS A 52 -2.83 -8.04 0.42
CA HIS A 52 -3.24 -8.84 -0.74
C HIS A 52 -2.07 -9.49 -1.47
N GLY A 53 -0.84 -9.31 -0.98
CA GLY A 53 0.36 -9.84 -1.61
C GLY A 53 1.46 -8.83 -1.87
N ILE A 54 2.51 -9.27 -2.56
CA ILE A 54 3.52 -8.38 -3.11
C ILE A 54 3.42 -8.35 -4.63
N TYR A 55 3.48 -7.16 -5.24
CA TYR A 55 3.47 -6.99 -6.68
C TYR A 55 4.75 -6.32 -7.17
N CYS A 56 5.18 -6.69 -8.37
CA CYS A 56 6.30 -6.03 -9.02
C CYS A 56 5.84 -4.70 -9.61
N LYS A 57 6.41 -3.58 -9.16
CA LYS A 57 6.08 -2.24 -9.68
C LYS A 57 6.34 -2.08 -11.18
N ARG A 58 7.25 -2.87 -11.74
CA ARG A 58 7.70 -2.74 -13.13
C ARG A 58 6.86 -3.58 -14.09
N CYS A 59 6.58 -4.83 -13.76
CA CYS A 59 5.85 -5.74 -14.65
C CYS A 59 4.46 -6.14 -14.17
N GLY A 60 4.04 -5.72 -12.97
CA GLY A 60 2.72 -6.04 -12.41
C GLY A 60 2.60 -7.47 -11.85
N LYS A 61 3.65 -8.30 -11.94
CA LYS A 61 3.64 -9.67 -11.40
C LYS A 61 3.35 -9.67 -9.90
N VAL A 62 2.29 -10.34 -9.48
CA VAL A 62 1.95 -10.56 -8.06
C VAL A 62 2.57 -11.87 -7.59
N ILE A 63 3.14 -11.88 -6.39
CA ILE A 63 3.68 -13.05 -5.70
C ILE A 63 3.02 -13.10 -4.33
N ASN A 64 2.44 -14.26 -4.00
CA ASN A 64 1.52 -14.50 -2.88
C ASN A 64 0.23 -13.67 -2.97
N GLY A 65 -0.79 -14.23 -3.61
CA GLY A 65 -2.20 -13.95 -3.35
C GLY A 65 -2.84 -15.22 -2.82
#